data_AF-A0A924M1F4-F1
#
_entry.id   AF-A0A924M1F4-F1
#
_cell.length_a   1.000
_cell.length_b   1.000
_cell.length_c   1.000
_cell.angle_alpha   90.00
_cell.angle_beta   90.00
_cell.angle_gamma   90.00
#
_symmetry.space_group_name_H-M   'P 1'
#
loop_
_entity.id
_entity.type
_entity.pdbx_description
1 polymer ?
#
loop_
_entity_poly.entity_id
_entity_poly.type
_entity_poly.pdbx_seq_one_letter_code
_entity_poly.pdbx_strand_id
1 'polypeptide(L)' 'MALSKRLVEGMGGRLGVSSEVGVGSTFWLELPVALESEAVVSYRLSVIA' A
#
# COMPACT_ATOMS: atom_id res chain seq x y z
N MET A 1 -3.60 -15.43 3.19
CA MET A 1 -3.12 -14.28 2.38
C MET A 1 -4.18 -13.63 1.46
N ALA A 2 -5.45 -14.05 1.48
CA ALA A 2 -6.45 -13.50 0.54
C ALA A 2 -6.72 -11.99 0.73
N LEU A 3 -6.73 -11.50 1.97
CA LEU A 3 -6.96 -10.08 2.25
C LEU A 3 -5.81 -9.19 1.76
N SER A 4 -4.57 -9.52 2.12
CA SER A 4 -3.38 -8.77 1.69
C SER A 4 -3.24 -8.73 0.17
N LYS A 5 -3.53 -9.85 -0.51
CA LYS A 5 -3.54 -9.91 -1.98
C LYS A 5 -4.55 -8.93 -2.57
N ARG A 6 -5.79 -8.94 -2.07
CA ARG A 6 -6.85 -8.04 -2.53
C ARG A 6 -6.54 -6.57 -2.26
N LEU A 7 -5.87 -6.26 -1.15
CA LEU A 7 -5.45 -4.89 -0.83
C LEU A 7 -4.38 -4.41 -1.81
N VAL A 8 -3.33 -5.21 -2.02
CA VAL A 8 -2.23 -4.88 -2.93
C VAL A 8 -2.74 -4.75 -4.37
N GLU A 9 -3.59 -5.67 -4.83
CA GLU A 9 -4.22 -5.59 -6.15
C GLU A 9 -5.16 -4.37 -6.27
N GLY A 10 -5.91 -4.06 -5.21
CA GLY A 10 -6.77 -2.87 -5.14
C GLY A 10 -5.99 -1.54 -5.20
N MET A 11 -4.73 -1.55 -4.75
CA MET A 11 -3.80 -0.41 -4.87
C MET A 11 -3.07 -0.38 -6.23
N GLY A 12 -3.42 -1.27 -7.17
CA GLY A 12 -2.75 -1.39 -8.47
C GLY A 12 -1.38 -2.07 -8.43
N GLY A 13 -1.06 -2.74 -7.32
CA GLY A 13 0.18 -3.49 -7.12
C GLY A 13 0.07 -4.98 -7.40
N ARG A 14 1.16 -5.69 -7.12
CA ARG A 14 1.26 -7.16 -7.21
C ARG A 14 1.85 -7.74 -5.94
N LEU A 15 1.37 -8.92 -5.53
CA LEU A 15 1.86 -9.66 -4.36
C LEU A 15 2.38 -11.04 -4.82
N GLY A 16 3.65 -11.32 -4.53
CA GLY A 16 4.32 -12.57 -4.85
C GLY A 16 4.76 -13.34 -3.60
N VAL A 17 5.07 -14.62 -3.79
CA VAL A 17 5.61 -15.50 -2.76
C VAL A 17 6.62 -16.48 -3.37
N SER A 18 7.72 -16.70 -2.66
CA SER A 18 8.67 -17.79 -2.89
C SER A 18 8.67 -18.65 -1.65
N SER A 19 8.53 -19.97 -1.80
CA SER A 19 8.44 -20.90 -0.67
C SER A 19 9.29 -22.12 -0.92
N GLU A 20 10.03 -22.53 0.10
CA GLU A 20 10.86 -23.72 0.10
C GLU A 20 10.57 -24.55 1.35
N VAL A 21 10.36 -25.85 1.15
CA VAL A 21 9.98 -26.80 2.20
C VAL A 21 11.10 -26.89 3.23
N GLY A 22 10.76 -26.70 4.51
CA GLY A 22 11.73 -26.73 5.61
C GLY A 22 12.55 -25.45 5.78
N VAL A 23 12.46 -24.49 4.86
CA VAL A 23 13.16 -23.19 4.92
C VAL A 23 12.20 -22.05 5.23
N GLY A 24 11.00 -22.07 4.64
CA GLY A 24 9.95 -21.08 4.90
C GLY A 24 9.48 -20.38 3.64
N SER A 25 8.87 -19.20 3.80
CA SER A 25 8.30 -18.42 2.69
C SER A 25 8.69 -16.95 2.76
N THR A 26 9.07 -16.38 1.62
CA THR A 26 9.34 -14.96 1.43
C THR A 26 8.21 -14.36 0.61
N PHE A 27 7.63 -13.27 1.11
CA PHE A 27 6.57 -12.54 0.44
C PHE A 27 7.09 -11.17 0.03
N TRP A 28 6.75 -10.73 -1.18
CA TRP A 28 7.10 -9.39 -1.68
C TRP A 28 5.91 -8.75 -2.35
N LEU A 29 5.86 -7.43 -2.28
CA LEU A 29 4.86 -6.62 -2.94
C LEU A 29 5.54 -5.62 -3.87
N GLU A 30 4.90 -5.38 -5.00
CA GLU A 30 5.26 -4.31 -5.94
C GLU A 30 4.08 -3.35 -5.94
N LEU A 31 4.32 -2.08 -5.61
CA LEU A 31 3.29 -1.03 -5.63
C LEU A 31 3.72 0.07 -6.59
N PRO A 32 2.77 0.70 -7.31
CA PRO A 32 3.07 1.88 -8.10
C PRO A 32 3.61 2.97 -7.17
N VAL A 33 4.78 3.51 -7.52
CA VAL A 33 5.39 4.62 -6.78
C VAL A 33 4.58 5.87 -7.11
N ALA A 34 3.94 6.45 -6.10
CA ALA A 34 3.40 7.79 -6.22
C ALA A 34 4.57 8.77 -6.29
N LEU A 35 4.74 9.45 -7.43
CA LEU A 35 5.56 10.64 -7.50
C LEU A 35 4.78 11.74 -6.79
N GLU A 36 5.14 12.06 -5.54
CA GLU A 36 4.56 13.20 -4.84
C GLU A 36 4.85 14.49 -5.62
N SER A 37 3.79 15.13 -6.11
CA SER A 37 3.77 16.57 -6.39
C SER A 37 2.84 17.18 -5.36
N GLU A 38 3.38 18.08 -4.53
CA GLU A 38 2.83 18.64 -3.30
C GLU A 38 1.31 18.84 -3.25
N ALA A 39 0.66 18.25 -2.23
CA ALA A 39 -0.67 18.68 -1.80
C ALA A 39 -0.54 19.45 -0.49
N VAL A 40 -0.60 20.78 -0.56
CA VAL A 40 -0.71 21.64 0.62
C VAL A 40 -2.14 21.51 1.17
N VAL A 41 -2.28 20.90 2.35
CA VAL A 41 -3.58 20.79 3.04
C VAL A 41 -3.81 22.06 3.86
N SER A 42 -4.70 22.92 3.36
CA SER A 42 -5.15 24.12 4.09
C SER A 42 -6.34 23.78 4.99
N TYR A 43 -6.15 23.84 6.31
CA TYR A 43 -7.24 23.81 7.28
C TYR A 43 -7.72 25.23 7.59
N ARG A 44 -8.99 25.51 7.31
CA ARG A 44 -9.63 26.78 7.70
C ARG A 44 -10.36 26.59 9.02
N LEU A 45 -9.85 27.19 10.10
CA LEU A 45 -10.59 27.31 11.36
C LEU A 45 -11.70 28.35 11.19
N SER A 46 -12.93 27.95 11.48
CA SER A 46 -14.06 28.87 11.66
C SER A 46 -14.32 29.00 13.16
N VAL A 47 -14.14 30.20 13.72
CA VAL A 47 -14.61 30.53 15.07
C VAL A 47 -16.08 30.97 14.94
N ILE A 48 -16.97 30.33 15.68
CA ILE A 48 -18.37 30.77 15.83
C ILE A 48 -18.44 31.53 17.17
N ALA A 49 -19.03 32.73 17.10
CA ALA A 49 -19.15 33.82 18.09
C ALA A 49 -18.91 33.49 19.58
#